data_AF-A0A6N2WA16-F1
#
_entry.id   AF-A0A6N2WA16-F1
#
_cell.length_a   1.000
_cell.length_b   1.000
_cell.length_c   1.000
_cell.angle_alpha   90.00
_cell.angle_beta   90.00
_cell.angle_gamma   90.00
#
_symmetry.space_group_name_H-M   'P 1'
#
loop_
_entity.id
_entity.type
_entity.pdbx_description
1 polymer ?
#
loop_
_entity_poly.entity_id
_entity_poly.type
_entity_poly.pdbx_seq_one_letter_code
_entity_poly.pdbx_strand_id
1 'polypeptide(L)' 'MYLIEIDTRKFDFEGVSHEEYLEFFGYQGIHKVKENLYAVTKLGLVLPAVKLISDRNDEKK' A
#
# COMPACT_ATOMS: atom_id res chain seq x y z
N MET A 1 -7.21 -0.62 -9.60
CA MET A 1 -6.29 0.24 -8.80
C MET A 1 -6.59 0.01 -7.35
N TYR A 2 -5.60 -0.31 -6.52
CA TYR A 2 -5.81 -0.72 -5.14
C TYR A 2 -5.59 0.44 -4.18
N LEU A 3 -6.42 0.52 -3.15
CA LEU A 3 -6.22 1.44 -2.02
C LEU A 3 -5.79 0.63 -0.82
N ILE A 4 -4.59 0.92 -0.31
CA ILE A 4 -3.97 0.20 0.79
C ILE A 4 -3.68 1.16 1.96
N GLU A 5 -3.89 0.68 3.17
CA GLU A 5 -3.54 1.37 4.39
C GLU A 5 -2.41 0.62 5.09
N ILE A 6 -1.39 1.35 5.54
CA ILE A 6 -0.25 0.79 6.27
C ILE A 6 -0.48 0.99 7.76
N ASP A 7 -0.49 -0.11 8.51
CA ASP A 7 -0.52 -0.10 9.96
C ASP A 7 0.89 0.04 10.54
N THR A 8 1.30 1.29 10.77
CA THR A 8 2.61 1.65 11.34
C THR A 8 2.81 1.18 12.78
N ARG A 9 1.77 0.68 13.45
CA ARG A 9 1.91 0.10 14.79
C ARG A 9 2.36 -1.36 14.75
N LYS A 10 2.11 -2.03 13.63
CA LYS A 10 2.53 -3.43 13.39
C LYS A 10 3.90 -3.52 12.76
N PHE A 11 4.38 -2.42 12.19
CA PHE A 11 5.65 -2.37 11.49
C PHE A 11 6.25 -0.99 11.64
N ASP A 12 7.38 -0.92 12.34
CA ASP A 12 8.18 0.29 12.43
C ASP A 12 9.09 0.34 11.20
N PHE A 13 9.08 1.46 10.48
CA PHE A 13 9.81 1.61 9.22
C PHE A 13 11.24 2.15 9.43
N GLU A 14 11.71 2.32 10.68
CA GLU A 14 13.11 2.63 11.06
C GLU A 14 13.86 3.58 10.09
N GLY A 15 13.21 4.68 9.69
CA GLY A 15 13.82 5.72 8.84
C GLY A 15 13.71 5.51 7.33
N VAL A 16 13.07 4.43 6.87
CA VAL A 16 12.69 4.20 5.47
C VAL A 16 11.30 4.77 5.22
N SER A 17 11.10 5.41 4.06
CA SER A 17 9.78 5.89 3.69
C SER A 17 8.84 4.72 3.38
N HIS A 18 7.54 4.88 3.68
CA HIS A 18 6.55 3.87 3.33
C HIS A 18 6.55 3.52 1.83
N GLU A 19 6.87 4.50 0.97
CA GLU A 19 6.90 4.34 -0.47
C GLU A 19 8.03 3.41 -0.91
N GLU A 20 9.26 3.66 -0.44
CA GLU A 20 10.41 2.78 -0.73
C GLU A 20 10.16 1.36 -0.23
N TYR A 21 9.51 1.21 0.91
CA TYR A 21 9.15 -0.10 1.43
C TYR A 21 8.11 -0.81 0.56
N LEU A 22 7.07 -0.10 0.14
CA LEU A 22 6.08 -0.63 -0.79
C LEU A 22 6.74 -1.03 -2.12
N GLU A 23 7.66 -0.23 -2.65
CA GLU A 23 8.42 -0.56 -3.87
C GLU A 23 9.26 -1.82 -3.68
N PHE A 24 9.94 -1.95 -2.54
CA PHE A 24 10.75 -3.13 -2.22
C PHE A 24 9.91 -4.42 -2.20
N PHE A 25 8.68 -4.36 -1.70
CA PHE A 25 7.75 -5.50 -1.71
C PHE A 25 7.05 -5.70 -3.07
N GLY A 26 7.37 -4.90 -4.09
CA GLY A 26 6.87 -5.08 -5.46
C GLY A 26 5.53 -4.40 -5.73
N TYR A 27 5.09 -3.48 -4.87
CA TYR A 27 3.96 -2.62 -5.18
C TYR A 27 4.38 -1.62 -6.25
N GLN A 28 3.51 -1.33 -7.23
CA GLN A 28 3.85 -0.43 -8.34
C GLN A 28 2.85 0.72 -8.46
N GLY A 29 3.34 1.88 -8.94
CA GLY A 29 2.53 3.08 -9.13
C GLY A 29 1.97 3.58 -7.79
N ILE A 30 2.83 3.70 -6.79
CA ILE A 30 2.48 4.11 -5.43
C ILE A 30 2.24 5.61 -5.43
N HIS A 31 1.07 6.01 -4.95
CA HIS A 31 0.65 7.39 -4.81
C HIS A 31 0.10 7.60 -3.40
N LYS A 32 0.77 8.45 -2.63
CA LYS A 32 0.34 8.81 -1.28
C LYS A 32 -0.97 9.61 -1.34
N VAL A 33 -2.02 9.08 -0.72
CA VAL A 33 -3.33 9.74 -0.59
C VAL A 33 -3.40 10.48 0.75
N LYS A 34 -2.90 9.85 1.82
CA LYS A 34 -2.75 10.40 3.18
C LYS A 34 -1.53 9.79 3.88
N GLU A 35 -1.24 10.21 5.10
CA GLU A 35 -0.08 9.76 5.90
C GLU A 35 0.18 8.24 5.81
N ASN A 36 -0.85 7.44 6.04
CA ASN A 36 -0.78 5.96 6.05
C ASN A 36 -1.63 5.31 4.95
N LEU A 37 -2.09 6.07 3.96
CA LEU A 37 -3.00 5.59 2.92
C LEU A 37 -2.39 5.82 1.54
N TYR A 38 -2.25 4.75 0.76
CA TYR A 38 -1.60 4.76 -0.54
C TYR A 38 -2.50 4.12 -1.59
N ALA A 39 -2.57 4.75 -2.76
CA ALA A 39 -3.10 4.14 -3.96
C ALA A 39 -1.95 3.45 -4.70
N VAL A 40 -2.15 2.22 -5.13
CA VAL A 40 -1.17 1.43 -5.89
C VAL A 40 -1.83 0.82 -7.11
N THR A 41 -1.13 0.82 -8.23
CA THR A 41 -1.64 0.24 -9.49
C THR A 41 -1.56 -1.28 -9.50
N LYS A 42 -0.57 -1.85 -8.80
CA LYS A 42 -0.35 -3.29 -8.68
C LYS A 42 0.12 -3.62 -7.26
N LEU A 43 -0.46 -4.67 -6.68
CA LEU A 43 0.01 -5.24 -5.42
C LEU A 43 1.22 -6.14 -5.66
N GLY A 44 2.20 -6.04 -4.78
CA GLY A 44 3.35 -6.95 -4.73
C GLY A 44 3.13 -8.12 -3.78
N LEU A 45 4.18 -8.51 -3.07
CA LEU A 45 4.09 -9.44 -1.94
C LEU A 45 3.24 -8.81 -0.84
N VAL A 46 2.20 -9.54 -0.41
CA VAL A 46 1.25 -9.06 0.59
C VAL A 46 1.97 -8.87 1.92
N LEU A 47 2.07 -7.60 2.31
CA LEU A 47 2.65 -7.21 3.58
C LEU A 47 1.66 -7.42 4.73
N PRO A 48 2.08 -8.01 5.87
CA PRO A 48 1.21 -8.20 7.03
C PRO A 48 0.77 -6.88 7.69
N ALA A 49 1.54 -5.81 7.48
CA ALA A 49 1.22 -4.46 7.93
C ALA A 49 0.28 -3.71 6.98
N VAL A 50 0.00 -4.26 5.78
CA VAL A 50 -0.84 -3.62 4.78
C VAL A 50 -2.26 -4.18 4.84
N LYS A 51 -3.22 -3.29 5.01
CA LYS A 51 -4.64 -3.58 4.89
C LYS A 51 -5.15 -3.09 3.54
N LEU A 52 -5.62 -4.02 2.71
CA LEU A 52 -6.30 -3.67 1.47
C LEU A 52 -7.70 -3.13 1.81
N ILE A 53 -7.95 -1.86 1.50
CA ILE A 53 -9.24 -1.20 1.75
C ILE A 53 -10.20 -1.47 0.60
N SER A 54 -9.75 -1.36 -0.65
CA SER A 54 -10.56 -1.62 -1.83
C SER A 54 -9.70 -1.90 -3.04
N ASP A 55 -10.21 -2.76 -3.91
CA ASP A 55 -9.80 -2.81 -5.29
C ASP A 55 -10.79 -1.98 -6.10
N ARG A 56 -10.38 -0.82 -6.64
CA ARG A 56 -11.12 -0.18 -7.75
C ARG A 56 -10.91 -1.01 -9.01
N ASN A 57 -11.33 -2.26 -8.96
CA ASN A 57 -11.72 -3.09 -10.08
C ASN A 57 -13.18 -3.55 -9.91
N ASP A 58 -13.85 -3.16 -8.82
CA ASP A 58 -15.31 -3.17 -8.71
C ASP A 58 -15.91 -1.96 -9.46
N GLU A 59 -15.56 -1.84 -10.75
CA GLU A 59 -16.44 -1.20 -11.72
C GLU A 59 -17.05 -2.31 -12.57
N LYS A 60 -18.30 -2.61 -12.21
CA LYS A 60 -19.34 -3.27 -13.02
C LYS A 60 -19.22 -4.79 -13.18
N LYS A 61 -20.06 -5.49 -12.43
CA LYS A 61 -20.80 -6.63 -12.98
C LYS A 61 -22.29 -6.39 -12.83
#